data_AF-A0A535Y6C2-F1
#
_entry.id   AF-A0A535Y6C2-F1
#
_cell.length_a   1.000
_cell.length_b   1.000
_cell.length_c   1.000
_cell.angle_alpha   90.00
_cell.angle_beta   90.00
_cell.angle_gamma   90.00
#
_symmetry.space_group_name_H-M   'P 1'
#
loop_
_entity.id
_entity.type
_entity.pdbx_description
1 polymer ?
#
loop_
_entity_poly.entity_id
_entity_poly.type
_entity_poly.pdbx_seq_one_letter_code
_entity_poly.pdbx_strand_id
1 'polypeptide(L)'
;MVSWYQPNASGGVDLPPIGVQARYVSYPRGAISADAADEFTHVDDGFGWRSSASPVLRGTGPIGYYDAAVKRFVPVPRAQVSPDGRRYVYMDYTQGGLYVFGQIHVVDVATGRDRTLDLPAAEYEIFDFSADGIYLTYGPYAESAGLWLLNPDSGAIRQVFQDGYVVAVANGEAWLVVSEQDLHPTSPLPGGEGNAKLPVLNVLLRRDVKSGQVTEWLRRPDTAPGFELLGVYTGAPAVLIYLAGENDVRWSTGQVPYEVWLVSRPATPEKVGAGLNRDLETDPWYRTGRNGLGISDSNGVWLGGSAIYLYQHGAGMIKVATFPGFPANGCM
;
A
#
# COMPACT_ATOMS: atom_id res chain seq x y z
N MET A 1 5.99 3.54 -19.74
CA MET A 1 6.80 4.57 -19.04
C MET A 1 6.34 4.52 -17.60
N VAL A 2 7.24 4.45 -16.62
CA VAL A 2 6.87 4.34 -15.19
C VAL A 2 7.17 5.65 -14.50
N SER A 3 6.30 6.07 -13.61
CA SER A 3 6.48 7.28 -12.85
C SER A 3 7.02 6.93 -11.45
N TRP A 4 7.82 7.78 -10.82
CA TRP A 4 8.31 7.53 -9.45
C TRP A 4 8.59 8.80 -8.64
N TYR A 5 8.80 8.58 -7.35
CA TYR A 5 9.19 9.54 -6.32
C TYR A 5 10.67 9.43 -5.91
N GLN A 6 11.44 10.52 -5.78
CA GLN A 6 12.85 10.49 -5.35
C GLN A 6 13.01 10.99 -3.90
N PRO A 7 13.67 10.25 -2.99
CA PRO A 7 14.04 10.75 -1.67
C PRO A 7 15.14 11.83 -1.74
N ASN A 8 15.37 12.53 -0.63
CA ASN A 8 16.20 13.74 -0.58
C ASN A 8 17.70 13.47 -0.84
N ALA A 9 18.49 14.55 -0.97
CA ALA A 9 19.90 14.51 -1.36
C ALA A 9 20.85 13.82 -0.37
N SER A 10 20.45 13.56 0.88
CA SER A 10 21.29 12.88 1.87
C SER A 10 21.35 11.36 1.66
N GLY A 11 20.52 10.82 0.76
CA GLY A 11 20.37 9.37 0.58
C GLY A 11 19.67 8.68 1.75
N GLY A 12 19.28 9.44 2.79
CA GLY A 12 18.35 9.02 3.82
C GLY A 12 16.93 9.41 3.43
N VAL A 13 15.98 8.57 3.81
CA VAL A 13 14.56 8.78 3.58
C VAL A 13 13.95 9.66 4.67
N ASP A 14 14.46 10.88 4.82
CA ASP A 14 13.62 11.91 5.43
C ASP A 14 12.73 12.44 4.31
N LEU A 15 11.40 12.47 4.52
CA LEU A 15 10.51 13.17 3.61
C LEU A 15 11.09 14.57 3.42
N PRO A 16 11.44 14.97 2.18
CA PRO A 16 12.17 16.19 1.97
C PRO A 16 11.32 17.33 2.55
N PRO A 17 11.89 18.17 3.44
CA PRO A 17 11.17 19.30 4.04
C PRO A 17 10.75 20.36 3.00
N ILE A 18 11.16 20.18 1.74
CA ILE A 18 10.98 21.06 0.60
C ILE A 18 10.59 20.21 -0.61
N GLY A 19 9.55 20.62 -1.33
CA GLY A 19 9.18 20.19 -2.70
C GLY A 19 9.60 18.80 -3.21
N VAL A 20 8.63 17.98 -3.61
CA VAL A 20 8.85 16.71 -4.31
C VAL A 20 8.58 16.89 -5.79
N GLN A 21 9.50 16.44 -6.64
CA GLN A 21 9.27 16.35 -8.08
C GLN A 21 9.10 14.88 -8.50
N ALA A 22 7.94 14.55 -9.03
CA ALA A 22 7.75 13.26 -9.66
C ALA A 22 8.56 13.15 -10.96
N ARG A 23 9.02 11.94 -11.29
CA ARG A 23 9.82 11.66 -12.48
C ARG A 23 9.26 10.49 -13.26
N TYR A 24 9.62 10.43 -14.53
CA TYR A 24 9.24 9.40 -15.47
C TYR A 24 10.47 8.63 -15.93
N VAL A 25 10.32 7.33 -16.14
CA VAL A 25 11.31 6.47 -16.78
C VAL A 25 10.76 5.74 -17.98
N SER A 26 11.54 5.84 -19.03
CA SER A 26 11.39 5.01 -20.22
C SER A 26 11.89 3.59 -19.96
N TYR A 27 11.10 2.61 -20.36
CA TYR A 27 11.52 1.21 -20.45
C TYR A 27 11.71 0.83 -21.92
N PRO A 28 12.76 0.09 -22.32
CA PRO A 28 13.81 -0.51 -21.47
C PRO A 28 15.03 0.38 -21.20
N ARG A 29 15.05 1.62 -21.70
CA ARG A 29 16.28 2.45 -21.71
C ARG A 29 16.66 3.05 -20.36
N GLY A 30 15.76 3.08 -19.38
CA GLY A 30 16.01 3.71 -18.07
C GLY A 30 16.12 5.24 -18.12
N ALA A 31 15.83 5.89 -19.26
CA ALA A 31 15.99 7.34 -19.39
C ALA A 31 14.94 8.09 -18.57
N ILE A 32 15.37 9.14 -17.88
CA ILE A 32 14.59 9.91 -16.91
C ILE A 32 14.08 11.21 -17.53
N SER A 33 12.82 11.56 -17.27
CA SER A 33 12.29 12.91 -17.50
C SER A 33 11.46 13.38 -16.30
N ALA A 34 11.15 14.66 -16.24
CA ALA A 34 10.28 15.25 -15.22
C ALA A 34 9.33 16.25 -15.88
N ASP A 35 8.19 16.50 -15.24
CA ASP A 35 7.22 17.52 -15.64
C ASP A 35 6.96 18.44 -14.43
N ALA A 36 7.15 19.74 -14.61
CA ALA A 36 6.94 20.73 -13.55
C ALA A 36 5.48 20.75 -13.04
N ALA A 37 4.52 20.28 -13.83
CA ALA A 37 3.12 20.14 -13.41
C ALA A 37 2.91 19.05 -12.34
N ASP A 38 3.88 18.14 -12.20
CA ASP A 38 3.86 17.00 -11.27
C ASP A 38 4.76 17.24 -10.03
N GLU A 39 5.00 18.51 -9.71
CA GLU A 39 5.64 18.91 -8.47
C GLU A 39 4.60 18.96 -7.34
N PHE A 40 4.99 18.49 -6.16
CA PHE A 40 4.24 18.59 -4.91
C PHE A 40 5.02 19.43 -3.92
N THR A 41 4.33 20.27 -3.15
CA THR A 41 4.93 21.00 -2.04
C THR A 41 4.28 20.55 -0.74
N HIS A 42 5.11 20.31 0.28
CA HIS A 42 4.62 20.09 1.62
C HIS A 42 3.98 21.38 2.15
N VAL A 43 2.91 21.23 2.92
CA VAL A 43 2.21 22.35 3.57
C VAL A 43 2.22 22.09 5.07
N ASP A 44 2.68 23.08 5.83
CA ASP A 44 2.82 22.98 7.29
C ASP A 44 1.47 23.14 8.03
N ASP A 45 0.35 22.84 7.38
CA ASP A 45 -0.98 22.78 8.02
C ASP A 45 -1.23 21.44 8.73
N GLY A 46 -0.31 20.47 8.60
CA GLY A 46 -0.13 19.31 9.48
C GLY A 46 -0.26 17.96 8.76
N PHE A 47 0.74 17.63 7.91
CA PHE A 47 0.92 16.41 7.10
C PHE A 47 0.40 16.46 5.65
N GLY A 48 0.04 17.65 5.13
CA GLY A 48 -0.50 17.81 3.78
C GLY A 48 0.56 17.99 2.67
N TRP A 49 0.26 17.46 1.49
CA TRP A 49 0.93 17.72 0.22
C TRP A 49 -0.02 18.43 -0.72
N ARG A 50 0.48 19.43 -1.47
CA ARG A 50 -0.29 20.08 -2.54
C ARG A 50 0.42 20.01 -3.88
N SER A 51 -0.32 19.75 -4.95
CA SER A 51 0.25 19.78 -6.31
C SER A 51 0.49 21.22 -6.81
N SER A 52 1.45 21.40 -7.71
CA SER A 52 1.82 22.69 -8.30
C SER A 52 0.84 23.16 -9.40
N ALA A 53 0.38 22.23 -10.24
CA ALA A 53 -0.53 22.55 -11.33
C ALA A 53 -1.97 22.85 -10.87
N SER A 54 -2.75 23.52 -11.72
CA SER A 54 -4.17 23.81 -11.48
C SER A 54 -5.08 22.70 -12.03
N PRO A 55 -6.16 22.30 -11.32
CA PRO A 55 -6.49 22.71 -9.95
C PRO A 55 -5.47 22.15 -8.95
N VAL A 56 -5.25 22.88 -7.85
CA VAL A 56 -4.37 22.43 -6.78
C VAL A 56 -5.07 21.31 -6.02
N LEU A 57 -4.44 20.15 -5.96
CA LEU A 57 -4.92 18.96 -5.26
C LEU A 57 -4.19 18.82 -3.94
N ARG A 58 -4.90 18.41 -2.89
CA ARG A 58 -4.36 18.20 -1.53
C ARG A 58 -4.46 16.74 -1.11
N GLY A 59 -3.50 16.22 -0.36
CA GLY A 59 -3.56 14.87 0.19
C GLY A 59 -2.48 14.65 1.24
N THR A 60 -2.35 13.44 1.75
CA THR A 60 -1.45 13.12 2.87
C THR A 60 -0.24 12.28 2.48
N GLY A 61 -0.18 11.81 1.23
CA GLY A 61 0.89 10.95 0.77
C GLY A 61 2.02 11.74 0.13
N PRO A 62 3.28 11.60 0.57
CA PRO A 62 4.43 12.05 -0.22
C PRO A 62 4.50 11.26 -1.54
N ILE A 63 4.09 9.98 -1.52
CA ILE A 63 4.02 9.13 -2.69
C ILE A 63 2.70 9.44 -3.41
N GLY A 64 2.77 10.37 -4.36
CA GLY A 64 1.68 10.58 -5.30
C GLY A 64 1.51 9.39 -6.26
N TYR A 65 0.31 9.20 -6.77
CA TYR A 65 -0.01 8.22 -7.80
C TYR A 65 -0.23 8.93 -9.13
N TYR A 66 0.43 8.49 -10.21
CA TYR A 66 0.13 8.94 -11.55
C TYR A 66 -1.13 8.27 -12.05
N ASP A 67 -2.19 9.06 -12.22
CA ASP A 67 -3.42 8.57 -12.81
C ASP A 67 -3.40 8.78 -14.32
N ALA A 68 -3.36 7.69 -15.07
CA ALA A 68 -3.28 7.72 -16.53
C ALA A 68 -4.57 8.23 -17.20
N ALA A 69 -5.73 8.13 -16.54
CA ALA A 69 -7.01 8.59 -17.08
C ALA A 69 -7.10 10.11 -17.07
N VAL A 70 -6.54 10.76 -16.05
CA VAL A 70 -6.48 12.23 -15.94
C VAL A 70 -5.11 12.82 -16.29
N LYS A 71 -4.12 11.96 -16.61
CA LYS A 71 -2.76 12.29 -17.04
C LYS A 71 -2.03 13.22 -16.08
N ARG A 72 -2.10 12.90 -14.79
CA ARG A 72 -1.52 13.74 -13.73
C ARG A 72 -1.28 12.94 -12.46
N PHE A 73 -0.32 13.37 -11.66
CA PHE A 73 -0.18 12.88 -10.30
C PHE A 73 -1.26 13.41 -9.35
N VAL A 74 -1.77 12.53 -8.49
CA VAL A 74 -2.62 12.85 -7.34
C VAL A 74 -1.83 12.63 -6.03
N PRO A 75 -2.04 13.44 -4.98
CA PRO A 75 -1.23 13.44 -3.74
C PRO A 75 -1.58 12.31 -2.77
N VAL A 76 -1.87 11.11 -3.30
CA VAL A 76 -2.28 9.93 -2.55
C VAL A 76 -1.82 8.65 -3.24
N PRO A 77 -1.69 7.52 -2.52
CA PRO A 77 -1.42 6.21 -3.13
C PRO A 77 -2.59 5.69 -3.97
N ARG A 78 -2.34 4.71 -4.85
CA ARG A 78 -3.35 4.08 -5.73
C ARG A 78 -4.62 3.63 -4.98
N ALA A 79 -4.45 3.08 -3.79
CA ALA A 79 -5.54 2.58 -2.96
C ALA A 79 -6.59 3.63 -2.60
N GLN A 80 -6.26 4.91 -2.77
CA GLN A 80 -7.11 6.04 -2.44
C GLN A 80 -7.70 6.71 -3.68
N VAL A 81 -7.48 6.18 -4.89
CA VAL A 81 -7.94 6.77 -6.15
C VAL A 81 -9.04 5.91 -6.75
N SER A 82 -10.14 6.55 -7.15
CA SER A 82 -11.27 5.85 -7.79
C SER A 82 -10.84 5.17 -9.08
N PRO A 83 -11.49 4.09 -9.53
CA PRO A 83 -11.05 3.35 -10.72
C PRO A 83 -11.04 4.16 -12.02
N ASP A 84 -11.84 5.23 -12.07
CA ASP A 84 -11.92 6.17 -13.19
C ASP A 84 -11.01 7.40 -13.05
N GLY A 85 -10.25 7.49 -11.96
CA GLY A 85 -9.33 8.59 -11.67
C GLY A 85 -9.98 9.93 -11.38
N ARG A 86 -11.32 10.00 -11.33
CA ARG A 86 -12.04 11.26 -11.17
C ARG A 86 -12.08 11.74 -9.74
N ARG A 87 -11.96 10.83 -8.79
CA ARG A 87 -11.98 11.13 -7.36
C ARG A 87 -10.82 10.47 -6.66
N TYR A 88 -10.38 11.07 -5.57
CA TYR A 88 -9.54 10.38 -4.61
C TYR A 88 -9.97 10.74 -3.20
N VAL A 89 -9.45 9.99 -2.23
CA VAL A 89 -9.75 10.19 -0.82
C VAL A 89 -8.48 10.30 0.01
N TYR A 90 -8.55 10.98 1.14
CA TYR A 90 -7.49 10.94 2.14
C TYR A 90 -8.08 11.22 3.53
N MET A 91 -7.33 10.92 4.57
CA MET A 91 -7.69 11.23 5.95
C MET A 91 -6.89 12.42 6.41
N ASP A 92 -7.53 13.37 7.09
CA ASP A 92 -6.84 14.50 7.70
C ASP A 92 -6.29 14.11 9.08
N TYR A 93 -4.97 14.19 9.25
CA TYR A 93 -4.27 13.86 10.50
C TYR A 93 -4.03 15.09 11.39
N THR A 94 -4.46 16.28 10.97
CA THR A 94 -4.19 17.55 11.66
C THR A 94 -5.00 17.75 12.94
N GLN A 95 -6.17 17.12 13.08
CA GLN A 95 -7.18 17.50 14.07
C GLN A 95 -7.06 16.83 15.46
N GLY A 96 -6.05 16.03 15.75
CA GLY A 96 -5.90 15.44 17.09
C GLY A 96 -4.74 14.49 17.33
N GLY A 97 -3.72 14.50 16.47
CA GLY A 97 -2.61 13.54 16.54
C GLY A 97 -2.96 12.19 15.93
N LEU A 98 -2.04 11.22 16.06
CA LEU A 98 -2.07 9.90 15.41
C LEU A 98 -3.29 9.01 15.73
N TYR A 99 -4.26 9.46 16.53
CA TYR A 99 -5.32 8.59 17.09
C TYR A 99 -6.72 9.21 17.12
N VAL A 100 -6.96 10.37 16.51
CA VAL A 100 -8.29 11.00 16.46
C VAL A 100 -8.69 11.19 15.00
N PHE A 101 -9.30 10.16 14.42
CA PHE A 101 -9.77 10.22 13.04
C PHE A 101 -11.29 10.10 12.99
N GLY A 102 -11.91 11.07 12.33
CA GLY A 102 -13.36 11.11 12.13
C GLY A 102 -13.75 11.76 10.82
N GLN A 103 -12.79 12.05 9.93
CA GLN A 103 -13.06 12.71 8.66
C GLN A 103 -12.26 12.08 7.52
N ILE A 104 -12.98 11.68 6.47
CA ILE A 104 -12.40 11.35 5.17
C ILE A 104 -12.74 12.47 4.20
N HIS A 105 -11.72 12.97 3.52
CA HIS A 105 -11.85 13.89 2.40
C HIS A 105 -12.15 13.10 1.13
N VAL A 106 -13.06 13.61 0.30
CA VAL A 106 -13.36 13.09 -1.04
C VAL A 106 -13.18 14.25 -2.01
N VAL A 107 -12.14 14.17 -2.83
CA VAL A 107 -11.74 15.24 -3.74
C VAL A 107 -12.09 14.89 -5.17
N ASP A 108 -12.72 15.82 -5.88
CA ASP A 108 -12.87 15.77 -7.33
C ASP A 108 -11.58 16.29 -8.01
N VAL A 109 -10.96 15.44 -8.83
CA VAL A 109 -9.66 15.73 -9.44
C VAL A 109 -9.72 16.86 -10.46
N ALA A 110 -10.82 16.96 -11.21
CA ALA A 110 -10.95 17.93 -12.30
C ALA A 110 -11.15 19.36 -11.79
N THR A 111 -11.78 19.52 -10.62
CA THR A 111 -12.12 20.82 -10.04
C THR A 111 -11.30 21.16 -8.80
N GLY A 112 -10.65 20.17 -8.17
CA GLY A 112 -10.03 20.31 -6.85
C GLY A 112 -11.04 20.51 -5.73
N ARG A 113 -12.34 20.29 -5.98
CA ARG A 113 -13.37 20.44 -4.97
C ARG A 113 -13.24 19.32 -3.94
N ASP A 114 -13.09 19.73 -2.69
CA ASP A 114 -12.98 18.86 -1.54
C ASP A 114 -14.28 18.88 -0.72
N ARG A 115 -14.69 17.71 -0.24
CA ARG A 115 -15.76 17.57 0.76
C ARG A 115 -15.33 16.56 1.81
N THR A 116 -15.79 16.77 3.03
CA THR A 116 -15.56 15.84 4.14
C THR A 116 -16.76 14.91 4.34
N LEU A 117 -16.46 13.69 4.78
CA LEU A 117 -17.41 12.72 5.30
C LEU A 117 -17.06 12.47 6.76
N ASP A 118 -18.01 12.75 7.66
CA ASP A 118 -17.84 12.46 9.07
C ASP A 118 -18.02 10.97 9.34
N LEU A 119 -17.08 10.40 10.09
CA LEU A 119 -17.04 9.02 10.53
C LEU A 119 -17.10 8.96 12.06
N PRO A 120 -17.57 7.84 12.65
CA PRO A 120 -17.40 7.57 14.06
C PRO A 120 -15.93 7.76 14.49
N ALA A 121 -15.69 8.24 15.71
CA ALA A 121 -14.32 8.40 16.21
C ALA A 121 -13.63 7.03 16.35
N ALA A 122 -12.68 6.74 15.44
CA ALA A 122 -11.88 5.53 15.42
C ALA A 122 -10.61 5.77 14.59
N GLU A 123 -9.66 4.84 14.63
CA GLU A 123 -8.56 4.84 13.67
C GLU A 123 -8.93 4.06 12.44
N TYR A 124 -8.73 4.65 11.26
CA TYR A 124 -9.17 4.11 9.99
C TYR A 124 -7.96 3.87 9.08
N GLU A 125 -8.03 2.81 8.28
CA GLU A 125 -7.07 2.57 7.20
C GLU A 125 -7.81 2.29 5.89
N ILE A 126 -7.41 2.97 4.82
CA ILE A 126 -8.02 2.82 3.49
C ILE A 126 -7.24 1.76 2.71
N PHE A 127 -7.93 0.68 2.35
CA PHE A 127 -7.34 -0.44 1.60
C PHE A 127 -7.55 -0.36 0.10
N ASP A 128 -8.70 0.14 -0.37
CA ASP A 128 -8.96 0.34 -1.80
C ASP A 128 -10.13 1.29 -2.05
N PHE A 129 -10.05 2.09 -3.11
CA PHE A 129 -11.17 2.87 -3.63
C PHE A 129 -11.62 2.19 -4.93
N SER A 130 -12.61 1.32 -4.78
CA SER A 130 -13.17 0.50 -5.85
C SER A 130 -14.43 1.13 -6.47
N ALA A 131 -15.02 0.44 -7.45
CA ALA A 131 -16.32 0.82 -8.00
C ALA A 131 -17.47 0.62 -6.99
N ASP A 132 -17.31 -0.27 -6.02
CA ASP A 132 -18.33 -0.54 -4.99
C ASP A 132 -18.27 0.52 -3.86
N GLY A 133 -17.16 1.24 -3.71
CA GLY A 133 -16.92 2.24 -2.67
C GLY A 133 -15.50 2.17 -2.10
N ILE A 134 -15.30 2.77 -0.92
CA ILE A 134 -14.02 2.80 -0.22
C ILE A 134 -13.98 1.66 0.79
N TYR A 135 -13.06 0.72 0.59
CA TYR A 135 -12.78 -0.36 1.52
C TYR A 135 -11.83 0.13 2.61
N LEU A 136 -12.21 -0.08 3.87
CA LEU A 136 -11.44 0.36 5.01
C LEU A 136 -11.56 -0.60 6.20
N THR A 137 -10.60 -0.54 7.12
CA THR A 137 -10.70 -1.12 8.48
C THR A 137 -10.81 -0.01 9.52
N TYR A 138 -11.25 -0.34 10.73
CA TYR A 138 -11.15 0.60 11.84
C TYR A 138 -10.83 -0.04 13.20
N GLY A 139 -10.01 0.63 14.01
CA GLY A 139 -9.65 0.28 15.39
C GLY A 139 -8.19 0.62 15.69
N PRO A 140 -7.69 0.40 16.92
CA PRO A 140 -6.35 0.83 17.31
C PRO A 140 -5.29 0.22 16.37
N TYR A 141 -4.40 1.07 15.87
CA TYR A 141 -3.37 0.76 14.88
C TYR A 141 -3.89 0.23 13.54
N ALA A 142 -5.18 0.46 13.24
CA ALA A 142 -5.92 -0.16 12.15
C ALA A 142 -5.92 -1.71 12.17
N GLU A 143 -5.53 -2.32 13.30
CA GLU A 143 -5.38 -3.78 13.46
C GLU A 143 -6.67 -4.45 13.96
N SER A 144 -7.82 -4.04 13.43
CA SER A 144 -9.09 -4.70 13.76
C SER A 144 -9.53 -5.65 12.68
N ALA A 145 -10.05 -6.79 13.14
CA ALA A 145 -10.56 -7.80 12.24
C ALA A 145 -11.81 -7.33 11.50
N GLY A 146 -11.94 -7.76 10.25
CA GLY A 146 -13.07 -7.41 9.40
C GLY A 146 -12.73 -6.38 8.32
N LEU A 147 -13.74 -6.10 7.51
CA LEU A 147 -13.67 -5.14 6.41
C LEU A 147 -14.98 -4.38 6.33
N TRP A 148 -14.90 -3.09 6.06
CA TRP A 148 -16.07 -2.24 5.88
C TRP A 148 -16.01 -1.54 4.53
N LEU A 149 -17.18 -1.21 4.03
CA LEU A 149 -17.37 -0.47 2.80
C LEU A 149 -18.05 0.85 3.12
N LEU A 150 -17.36 1.94 2.81
CA LEU A 150 -17.85 3.30 2.89
C LEU A 150 -18.35 3.76 1.52
N ASN A 151 -19.58 4.27 1.49
CA ASN A 151 -20.12 4.95 0.33
C ASN A 151 -19.50 6.36 0.24
N PRO A 152 -18.74 6.69 -0.82
CA PRO A 152 -18.05 7.98 -0.95
C PRO A 152 -19.00 9.16 -1.14
N ASP A 153 -20.28 8.92 -1.44
CA ASP A 153 -21.30 9.93 -1.74
C ASP A 153 -22.20 10.27 -0.55
N SER A 154 -22.56 9.28 0.26
CA SER A 154 -23.44 9.45 1.41
C SER A 154 -22.74 9.39 2.77
N GLY A 155 -21.50 8.90 2.83
CA GLY A 155 -20.83 8.59 4.10
C GLY A 155 -21.37 7.33 4.80
N ALA A 156 -22.33 6.62 4.19
CA ALA A 156 -22.87 5.40 4.78
C ALA A 156 -21.81 4.30 4.82
N ILE A 157 -21.57 3.75 6.00
CA ILE A 157 -20.66 2.62 6.23
C ILE A 157 -21.46 1.34 6.45
N ARG A 158 -21.00 0.24 5.85
CA ARG A 158 -21.52 -1.10 6.15
C ARG A 158 -20.39 -2.10 6.32
N GLN A 159 -20.58 -3.08 7.18
CA GLN A 159 -19.65 -4.19 7.32
C GLN A 159 -19.78 -5.13 6.11
N VAL A 160 -18.63 -5.60 5.63
CA VAL A 160 -18.51 -6.63 4.57
C VAL A 160 -18.32 -7.99 5.24
N PHE A 161 -17.39 -8.08 6.20
CA PHE A 161 -17.20 -9.21 7.11
C PHE A 161 -16.53 -8.73 8.41
N GLN A 162 -16.50 -9.59 9.44
CA GLN A 162 -16.12 -9.21 10.82
C GLN A 162 -14.84 -9.88 11.34
N ASP A 163 -14.21 -10.74 10.54
CA ASP A 163 -13.11 -11.60 10.93
C ASP A 163 -11.89 -11.45 10.00
N GLY A 164 -10.71 -11.83 10.52
CA GLY A 164 -9.43 -11.80 9.81
C GLY A 164 -8.80 -10.41 9.66
N TYR A 165 -7.46 -10.37 9.61
CA TYR A 165 -6.70 -9.14 9.42
C TYR A 165 -6.51 -8.86 7.94
N VAL A 166 -7.17 -7.82 7.45
CA VAL A 166 -7.03 -7.39 6.07
C VAL A 166 -5.66 -6.74 5.89
N VAL A 167 -4.93 -7.17 4.86
CA VAL A 167 -3.61 -6.62 4.50
C VAL A 167 -3.58 -6.02 3.11
N ALA A 168 -4.58 -6.31 2.28
CA ALA A 168 -4.81 -5.63 1.01
C ALA A 168 -6.25 -5.85 0.56
N VAL A 169 -6.76 -4.93 -0.24
CA VAL A 169 -7.97 -5.15 -1.04
C VAL A 169 -7.63 -4.78 -2.48
N ALA A 170 -7.94 -5.65 -3.42
CA ALA A 170 -7.71 -5.39 -4.84
C ALA A 170 -8.65 -6.24 -5.70
N ASN A 171 -9.20 -5.64 -6.75
CA ASN A 171 -10.01 -6.35 -7.77
C ASN A 171 -11.19 -7.16 -7.19
N GLY A 172 -11.83 -6.66 -6.13
CA GLY A 172 -12.95 -7.36 -5.47
C GLY A 172 -12.50 -8.50 -4.54
N GLU A 173 -11.22 -8.58 -4.21
CA GLU A 173 -10.66 -9.60 -3.33
C GLU A 173 -10.03 -8.92 -2.10
N ALA A 174 -10.34 -9.44 -0.92
CA ALA A 174 -9.65 -9.09 0.32
C ALA A 174 -8.58 -10.14 0.63
N TRP A 175 -7.37 -9.66 0.93
CA TRP A 175 -6.25 -10.49 1.34
C TRP A 175 -6.13 -10.44 2.84
N LEU A 176 -6.12 -11.60 3.48
CA LEU A 176 -6.07 -11.72 4.92
C LEU A 176 -4.83 -12.47 5.36
N VAL A 177 -4.23 -12.01 6.44
CA VAL A 177 -3.21 -12.77 7.17
C VAL A 177 -3.81 -13.29 8.46
N VAL A 178 -3.58 -14.56 8.73
CA VAL A 178 -4.02 -15.22 9.95
C VAL A 178 -2.89 -16.09 10.48
N SER A 179 -2.93 -16.37 11.79
CA SER A 179 -2.13 -17.45 12.35
C SER A 179 -2.90 -18.76 12.28
N GLU A 180 -2.20 -19.87 12.07
CA GLU A 180 -2.79 -21.21 12.04
C GLU A 180 -3.50 -21.55 13.36
N GLN A 181 -3.00 -21.02 14.48
CA GLN A 181 -3.61 -21.16 15.81
C GLN A 181 -4.96 -20.42 15.90
N ASP A 182 -5.18 -19.42 15.05
CA ASP A 182 -6.38 -18.57 15.03
C ASP A 182 -7.40 -18.95 13.96
N LEU A 183 -7.14 -20.00 13.17
CA LEU A 183 -8.13 -20.55 12.22
C LEU A 183 -9.35 -21.21 12.92
N HIS A 184 -9.38 -21.22 14.26
CA HIS A 184 -10.54 -21.67 15.01
C HIS A 184 -11.62 -20.57 15.07
N PRO A 185 -12.90 -20.83 14.71
CA PRO A 185 -13.98 -19.83 14.67
C PRO A 185 -14.35 -19.20 16.02
N THR A 186 -13.68 -19.61 17.11
CA THR A 186 -13.83 -19.06 18.46
C THR A 186 -12.52 -18.54 19.04
N SER A 187 -11.44 -18.45 18.25
CA SER A 187 -10.19 -17.89 18.76
C SER A 187 -10.43 -16.40 19.05
N PRO A 188 -10.19 -15.92 20.29
CA PRO A 188 -10.27 -14.50 20.58
C PRO A 188 -9.26 -13.78 19.68
N LEU A 189 -9.72 -12.72 19.00
CA LEU A 189 -8.90 -11.94 18.06
C LEU A 189 -7.51 -11.64 18.66
N PRO A 190 -6.41 -11.98 17.97
CA PRO A 190 -5.07 -11.70 18.45
C PRO A 190 -4.81 -10.19 18.58
N GLY A 191 -4.52 -9.70 19.79
CA GLY A 191 -4.07 -8.32 19.97
C GLY A 191 -5.04 -7.37 20.65
N GLY A 192 -5.88 -7.88 21.56
CA GLY A 192 -6.35 -7.02 22.65
C GLY A 192 -5.16 -6.31 23.30
N GLU A 193 -5.32 -5.02 23.61
CA GLU A 193 -4.28 -4.19 24.25
C GLU A 193 -3.56 -4.98 25.37
N GLY A 194 -2.24 -5.13 25.24
CA GLY A 194 -1.39 -5.68 26.30
C GLY A 194 -0.81 -7.09 26.09
N ASN A 195 -1.10 -7.78 24.99
CA ASN A 195 -0.40 -9.06 24.68
C ASN A 195 0.83 -8.84 23.79
N ALA A 196 2.02 -8.87 24.40
CA ALA A 196 3.31 -8.65 23.74
C ALA A 196 3.76 -9.74 22.75
N LYS A 197 2.97 -10.81 22.58
CA LYS A 197 3.27 -11.88 21.63
C LYS A 197 2.21 -11.91 20.54
N LEU A 198 2.40 -11.07 19.54
CA LEU A 198 1.64 -11.15 18.30
C LEU A 198 1.84 -12.55 17.70
N PRO A 199 0.78 -13.24 17.25
CA PRO A 199 0.93 -14.56 16.69
C PRO A 199 1.74 -14.49 15.39
N VAL A 200 2.46 -15.58 15.08
CA VAL A 200 3.17 -15.72 13.81
C VAL A 200 2.12 -15.81 12.71
N LEU A 201 1.93 -14.72 11.97
CA LEU A 201 1.08 -14.70 10.80
C LEU A 201 1.73 -15.60 9.72
N ASN A 202 1.16 -16.78 9.51
CA ASN A 202 1.74 -17.83 8.68
C ASN A 202 0.81 -18.36 7.60
N VAL A 203 -0.42 -17.84 7.51
CA VAL A 203 -1.37 -18.19 6.45
C VAL A 203 -1.87 -16.94 5.73
N LEU A 204 -1.75 -16.92 4.40
CA LEU A 204 -2.32 -15.91 3.52
C LEU A 204 -3.59 -16.47 2.89
N LEU A 205 -4.70 -15.78 3.12
CA LEU A 205 -5.99 -16.08 2.56
C LEU A 205 -6.38 -15.02 1.55
N ARG A 206 -7.11 -15.43 0.52
CA ARG A 206 -7.86 -14.55 -0.38
C ARG A 206 -9.34 -14.80 -0.16
N ARG A 207 -10.10 -13.74 0.02
CA ARG A 207 -11.55 -13.76 0.21
C ARG A 207 -12.23 -12.89 -0.84
N ASP A 208 -13.12 -13.48 -1.61
CA ASP A 208 -13.98 -12.71 -2.52
C ASP A 208 -14.95 -11.86 -1.70
N VAL A 209 -14.97 -10.55 -1.93
CA VAL A 209 -15.71 -9.61 -1.07
C VAL A 209 -17.22 -9.68 -1.24
N LYS A 210 -17.72 -10.36 -2.28
CA LYS A 210 -19.16 -10.46 -2.61
C LYS A 210 -19.77 -11.75 -2.11
N SER A 211 -19.13 -12.88 -2.38
CA SER A 211 -19.54 -14.24 -2.03
C SER A 211 -19.02 -14.68 -0.67
N GLY A 212 -17.93 -14.06 -0.18
CA GLY A 212 -17.23 -14.50 1.03
C GLY A 212 -16.41 -15.77 0.84
N GLN A 213 -16.28 -16.28 -0.39
CA GLN A 213 -15.49 -17.49 -0.65
C GLN A 213 -14.02 -17.26 -0.27
N VAL A 214 -13.47 -18.12 0.58
CA VAL A 214 -12.08 -18.07 1.03
C VAL A 214 -11.25 -19.13 0.31
N THR A 215 -10.07 -18.74 -0.17
CA THR A 215 -9.05 -19.62 -0.73
C THR A 215 -7.74 -19.38 0.00
N GLU A 216 -7.06 -20.44 0.40
CA GLU A 216 -5.70 -20.35 0.94
C GLU A 216 -4.69 -20.18 -0.20
N TRP A 217 -3.80 -19.20 -0.09
CA TRP A 217 -2.79 -18.91 -1.11
C TRP A 217 -1.40 -19.32 -0.68
N LEU A 218 -1.05 -19.07 0.58
CA LEU A 218 0.25 -19.39 1.13
C LEU A 218 0.07 -19.90 2.55
N ARG A 219 0.78 -20.96 2.89
CA ARG A 219 0.94 -21.45 4.26
C ARG A 219 2.41 -21.69 4.53
N ARG A 220 2.87 -21.21 5.68
CA ARG A 220 4.17 -21.54 6.25
C ARG A 220 3.97 -22.32 7.55
N PRO A 221 4.91 -23.20 7.94
CA PRO A 221 4.86 -23.82 9.26
C PRO A 221 4.85 -22.76 10.38
N ASP A 222 4.15 -23.01 11.47
CA ASP A 222 4.14 -22.15 12.68
C ASP A 222 5.54 -21.87 13.28
N THR A 223 6.51 -22.72 12.95
CA THR A 223 7.92 -22.58 13.37
C THR A 223 8.75 -21.72 12.43
N ALA A 224 8.23 -21.39 11.25
CA ALA A 224 8.89 -20.52 10.31
C ALA A 224 8.69 -19.05 10.71
N PRO A 225 9.61 -18.15 10.35
CA PRO A 225 9.36 -16.72 10.44
C PRO A 225 8.09 -16.34 9.66
N GLY A 226 7.44 -15.23 10.01
CA GLY A 226 6.24 -14.76 9.31
C GLY A 226 6.51 -14.35 7.86
N PHE A 227 5.53 -13.68 7.25
CA PHE A 227 5.69 -12.97 5.99
C PHE A 227 4.89 -11.67 6.00
N GLU A 228 5.17 -10.81 5.04
CA GLU A 228 4.43 -9.57 4.78
C GLU A 228 3.91 -9.58 3.34
N LEU A 229 2.70 -9.07 3.12
CA LEU A 229 2.19 -8.86 1.77
C LEU A 229 2.78 -7.56 1.24
N LEU A 230 3.58 -7.64 0.18
CA LEU A 230 4.14 -6.45 -0.47
C LEU A 230 3.12 -5.76 -1.37
N GLY A 231 2.17 -6.52 -1.92
CA GLY A 231 1.13 -6.02 -2.80
C GLY A 231 0.52 -7.14 -3.65
N VAL A 232 -0.53 -6.79 -4.40
CA VAL A 232 -1.25 -7.70 -5.27
C VAL A 232 -1.11 -7.22 -6.71
N TYR A 233 -0.52 -8.07 -7.55
CA TYR A 233 -0.08 -7.72 -8.88
C TYR A 233 -0.76 -8.65 -9.88
N THR A 234 -1.62 -8.10 -10.74
CA THR A 234 -2.42 -8.91 -11.69
C THR A 234 -3.19 -10.05 -11.01
N GLY A 235 -3.64 -9.85 -9.76
CA GLY A 235 -4.35 -10.85 -8.96
C GLY A 235 -3.45 -11.86 -8.22
N ALA A 236 -2.14 -11.81 -8.39
CA ALA A 236 -1.17 -12.62 -7.67
C ALA A 236 -0.47 -11.79 -6.58
N PRO A 237 -0.41 -12.26 -5.31
CA PRO A 237 0.28 -11.55 -4.27
C PRO A 237 1.80 -11.74 -4.40
N ALA A 238 2.56 -10.65 -4.23
CA ALA A 238 3.97 -10.77 -3.90
C ALA A 238 4.14 -10.62 -2.39
N VAL A 239 4.92 -11.51 -1.80
CA VAL A 239 5.13 -11.57 -0.35
C VAL A 239 6.61 -11.50 -0.04
N LEU A 240 6.92 -10.82 1.06
CA LEU A 240 8.24 -10.80 1.68
C LEU A 240 8.28 -11.91 2.72
N ILE A 241 9.16 -12.87 2.51
CA ILE A 241 9.36 -14.05 3.37
C ILE A 241 10.57 -13.82 4.25
N TYR A 242 10.36 -13.74 5.56
CA TYR A 242 11.47 -13.65 6.51
C TYR A 242 12.21 -14.99 6.62
N LEU A 243 13.54 -14.96 6.61
CA LEU A 243 14.40 -16.15 6.64
C LEU A 243 15.00 -16.43 8.02
N ALA A 244 15.04 -15.43 8.90
CA ALA A 244 15.45 -15.58 10.29
C ALA A 244 14.29 -15.20 11.21
N GLY A 245 14.09 -16.00 12.25
CA GLY A 245 13.09 -15.72 13.28
C GLY A 245 13.70 -14.75 14.29
N GLU A 246 13.55 -13.45 14.06
CA GLU A 246 13.61 -12.52 15.18
C GLU A 246 12.26 -12.52 15.89
N ASN A 247 12.30 -12.40 17.22
CA ASN A 247 11.12 -12.47 18.08
C ASN A 247 10.11 -11.33 17.83
N ASP A 248 10.45 -10.33 17.00
CA ASP A 248 9.53 -9.28 16.59
C ASP A 248 9.97 -8.64 15.25
N VAL A 249 9.51 -9.23 14.15
CA VAL A 249 9.88 -8.77 12.80
C VAL A 249 9.11 -7.52 12.37
N ARG A 250 8.04 -7.13 13.08
CA ARG A 250 7.26 -5.93 12.73
C ARG A 250 8.05 -4.65 12.95
N TRP A 251 9.01 -4.66 13.88
CA TRP A 251 9.75 -3.48 14.33
C TRP A 251 11.28 -3.60 14.24
N SER A 252 11.80 -4.70 13.70
CA SER A 252 13.24 -4.82 13.46
C SER A 252 13.69 -3.78 12.43
N THR A 253 14.41 -2.77 12.90
CA THR A 253 15.26 -1.89 12.10
C THR A 253 16.55 -2.58 11.64
N GLY A 254 16.75 -3.85 12.04
CA GLY A 254 17.87 -4.70 11.65
C GLY A 254 17.68 -5.37 10.29
N GLN A 255 18.80 -5.76 9.68
CA GLN A 255 18.87 -6.50 8.43
C GLN A 255 18.38 -7.95 8.60
N VAL A 256 17.09 -8.17 8.82
CA VAL A 256 16.52 -9.52 8.78
C VAL A 256 16.62 -9.99 7.33
N PRO A 257 17.29 -11.12 7.04
CA PRO A 257 17.32 -11.63 5.68
C PRO A 257 15.92 -12.03 5.23
N TYR A 258 15.53 -11.56 4.04
CA TYR A 258 14.25 -11.92 3.43
C TYR A 258 14.40 -12.36 1.98
N GLU A 259 13.38 -13.07 1.52
CA GLU A 259 13.16 -13.40 0.11
C GLU A 259 11.87 -12.74 -0.36
N VAL A 260 11.79 -12.44 -1.66
CA VAL A 260 10.53 -12.04 -2.28
C VAL A 260 9.98 -13.22 -3.06
N TRP A 261 8.76 -13.62 -2.76
CA TRP A 261 8.06 -14.68 -3.47
C TRP A 261 6.85 -14.10 -4.19
N LEU A 262 6.57 -14.60 -5.39
CA LEU A 262 5.31 -14.36 -6.09
C LEU A 262 4.49 -15.63 -6.00
N VAL A 263 3.25 -15.52 -5.55
CA VAL A 263 2.34 -16.67 -5.46
C VAL A 263 1.39 -16.56 -6.63
N SER A 264 1.74 -17.10 -7.81
CA SER A 264 0.94 -16.92 -9.02
C SER A 264 -0.35 -17.75 -9.03
N ARG A 265 -0.40 -18.83 -8.24
CA ARG A 265 -1.59 -19.65 -8.00
C ARG A 265 -1.61 -20.13 -6.53
N PRO A 266 -2.78 -20.51 -6.00
CA PRO A 266 -2.89 -21.07 -4.65
C PRO A 266 -1.86 -22.18 -4.39
N ALA A 267 -1.15 -22.07 -3.27
CA ALA A 267 -0.15 -23.03 -2.80
C ALA A 267 1.05 -23.29 -3.75
N THR A 268 1.27 -22.43 -4.75
CA THR A 268 2.44 -22.52 -5.65
C THR A 268 3.28 -21.25 -5.57
N PRO A 269 3.98 -20.99 -4.45
CA PRO A 269 4.90 -19.87 -4.37
C PRO A 269 6.10 -20.10 -5.29
N GLU A 270 6.46 -19.06 -6.04
CA GLU A 270 7.69 -18.99 -6.82
C GLU A 270 8.62 -17.96 -6.18
N LYS A 271 9.86 -18.35 -5.90
CA LYS A 271 10.88 -17.42 -5.42
C LYS A 271 11.33 -16.51 -6.55
N VAL A 272 11.12 -15.21 -6.38
CA VAL A 272 11.40 -14.18 -7.40
C VAL A 272 12.82 -13.61 -7.28
N GLY A 273 13.38 -13.58 -6.07
CA GLY A 273 14.74 -13.12 -5.83
C GLY A 273 15.24 -13.45 -4.43
N ALA A 274 16.54 -13.71 -4.32
CA ALA A 274 17.26 -13.82 -3.05
C ALA A 274 18.10 -12.55 -2.82
N GLY A 275 18.28 -12.12 -1.57
CA GLY A 275 19.32 -11.16 -1.22
C GLY A 275 19.02 -9.69 -1.56
N LEU A 276 17.74 -9.31 -1.67
CA LEU A 276 17.32 -7.92 -1.85
C LEU A 276 17.51 -7.04 -0.59
N ASN A 277 18.07 -7.60 0.48
CA ASN A 277 18.25 -7.04 1.83
C ASN A 277 18.82 -5.61 1.93
N ARG A 278 19.48 -5.09 0.89
CA ARG A 278 19.99 -3.69 0.89
C ARG A 278 19.31 -2.80 -0.13
N ASP A 279 18.63 -3.37 -1.11
CA ASP A 279 18.20 -2.61 -2.28
C ASP A 279 16.71 -2.25 -2.24
N LEU A 280 15.88 -3.12 -1.66
CA LEU A 280 14.49 -2.76 -1.29
C LEU A 280 14.55 -2.21 0.13
N GLU A 281 14.58 -0.89 0.25
CA GLU A 281 14.59 -0.24 1.56
C GLU A 281 13.25 -0.51 2.27
N THR A 282 13.32 -1.17 3.43
CA THR A 282 12.16 -1.61 4.22
C THR A 282 11.72 -0.55 5.24
N ASP A 283 11.94 0.73 4.96
CA ASP A 283 11.60 1.79 5.91
C ASP A 283 10.08 1.74 6.24
N PRO A 284 9.71 1.58 7.52
CA PRO A 284 8.32 1.48 7.94
C PRO A 284 7.49 2.72 7.58
N TRP A 285 8.09 3.89 7.37
CA TRP A 285 7.35 5.09 6.96
C TRP A 285 6.78 4.97 5.55
N TYR A 286 7.43 4.21 4.65
CA TYR A 286 6.87 3.88 3.35
C TYR A 286 5.85 2.74 3.37
N ARG A 287 5.69 2.04 4.51
CA ARG A 287 4.58 1.11 4.74
C ARG A 287 3.25 1.83 4.98
N THR A 288 3.24 3.14 5.22
CA THR A 288 2.02 3.89 5.59
C THR A 288 0.99 4.03 4.46
N GLY A 289 1.30 3.58 3.24
CA GLY A 289 0.28 3.20 2.26
C GLY A 289 0.42 1.72 1.95
N ARG A 290 -0.15 0.83 2.79
CA ARG A 290 -0.10 -0.66 2.76
C ARG A 290 -0.67 -1.32 1.48
N ASN A 291 -0.35 -0.75 0.33
CA ASN A 291 -0.61 -1.23 -1.00
C ASN A 291 0.62 -0.91 -1.87
N GLY A 292 1.68 -1.71 -1.74
CA GLY A 292 2.73 -1.80 -2.74
C GLY A 292 4.03 -1.06 -2.46
N LEU A 293 5.14 -1.79 -2.22
CA LEU A 293 6.48 -1.36 -2.65
C LEU A 293 6.63 -1.33 -4.18
N GLY A 294 5.52 -1.45 -4.91
CA GLY A 294 5.51 -1.70 -6.33
C GLY A 294 4.17 -1.53 -7.00
N ILE A 295 4.20 -1.59 -8.33
CA ILE A 295 3.01 -1.55 -9.17
C ILE A 295 3.13 -2.53 -10.33
N SER A 296 2.03 -3.10 -10.79
CA SER A 296 2.01 -3.94 -11.98
C SER A 296 1.50 -3.20 -13.22
N ASP A 297 2.12 -3.45 -14.36
CA ASP A 297 1.62 -3.10 -15.68
C ASP A 297 1.78 -4.28 -16.66
N SER A 298 1.62 -4.03 -17.96
CA SER A 298 1.79 -5.06 -18.99
C SER A 298 3.23 -5.59 -19.12
N ASN A 299 4.22 -4.92 -18.51
CA ASN A 299 5.62 -5.35 -18.54
C ASN A 299 5.96 -6.28 -17.37
N GLY A 300 5.23 -6.20 -16.25
CA GLY A 300 5.47 -7.01 -15.06
C GLY A 300 5.22 -6.25 -13.76
N VAL A 301 5.96 -6.57 -12.70
CA VAL A 301 5.86 -5.91 -11.39
C VAL A 301 7.06 -5.02 -11.16
N TRP A 302 6.80 -3.73 -11.10
CA TRP A 302 7.79 -2.71 -10.77
C TRP A 302 7.97 -2.64 -9.27
N LEU A 303 9.21 -2.65 -8.78
CA LEU A 303 9.55 -2.53 -7.36
C LEU A 303 10.52 -1.37 -7.15
N GLY A 304 10.32 -0.61 -6.08
CA GLY A 304 11.12 0.56 -5.71
C GLY A 304 12.04 0.37 -4.51
N GLY A 305 12.76 1.42 -4.14
CA GLY A 305 13.72 1.46 -3.02
C GLY A 305 14.96 2.26 -3.40
N SER A 306 16.14 1.69 -3.18
CA SER A 306 17.43 2.28 -3.62
C SER A 306 17.64 2.26 -5.14
N ALA A 307 16.84 1.48 -5.86
CA ALA A 307 16.87 1.28 -7.30
C ALA A 307 15.47 0.89 -7.80
N ILE A 308 15.22 1.07 -9.10
CA ILE A 308 13.97 0.62 -9.72
C ILE A 308 14.21 -0.73 -10.38
N TYR A 309 13.37 -1.69 -10.02
CA TYR A 309 13.38 -3.04 -10.55
C TYR A 309 12.08 -3.35 -11.29
N LEU A 310 12.17 -4.25 -12.26
CA LEU A 310 11.04 -4.89 -12.92
C LEU A 310 11.18 -6.40 -12.78
N TYR A 311 10.23 -7.03 -12.10
CA TYR A 311 10.04 -8.46 -12.18
C TYR A 311 9.24 -8.82 -13.43
N GLN A 312 9.76 -9.72 -14.24
CA GLN A 312 9.03 -10.33 -15.34
C GLN A 312 8.96 -11.84 -15.14
N HIS A 313 7.76 -12.41 -15.24
CA HIS A 313 7.59 -13.85 -15.12
C HIS A 313 8.46 -14.60 -16.15
N GLY A 314 9.28 -15.55 -15.69
CA GLY A 314 10.22 -16.32 -16.51
C GLY A 314 11.54 -15.62 -16.85
N ALA A 315 11.61 -14.29 -16.84
CA ALA A 315 12.88 -13.55 -17.02
C ALA A 315 13.50 -13.09 -15.70
N GLY A 316 12.75 -13.12 -14.59
CA GLY A 316 13.22 -12.78 -13.26
C GLY A 316 13.26 -11.28 -13.00
N MET A 317 14.10 -10.88 -12.05
CA MET A 317 14.28 -9.48 -11.62
C MET A 317 15.28 -8.75 -12.53
N ILE A 318 14.85 -7.63 -13.11
CA ILE A 318 15.66 -6.76 -13.96
C ILE A 318 15.84 -5.42 -13.25
N LYS A 319 17.09 -4.99 -13.04
CA LYS A 319 17.38 -3.63 -12.57
C LYS A 319 17.19 -2.66 -13.73
N VAL A 320 16.12 -1.86 -13.69
CA VAL A 320 15.78 -0.92 -14.76
C VAL A 320 16.48 0.43 -14.55
N ALA A 321 16.73 0.79 -13.29
CA ALA A 321 17.37 2.06 -12.96
C ALA A 321 18.16 1.99 -11.64
N THR A 322 19.25 2.75 -11.54
CA THR A 322 20.19 2.70 -10.40
C THR A 322 20.00 3.80 -9.36
N PHE A 323 19.04 4.71 -9.56
CA PHE A 323 18.72 5.75 -8.58
C PHE A 323 17.52 5.30 -7.72
N PRO A 324 17.39 5.86 -6.51
CA PRO A 324 16.30 5.51 -5.61
C PRO A 324 14.96 6.06 -6.08
N GLY A 325 13.89 5.31 -5.81
CA GLY A 325 12.52 5.78 -5.90
C GLY A 325 11.46 4.70 -5.83
N PHE A 326 10.19 5.12 -5.81
CA PHE A 326 9.03 4.22 -5.70
C PHE A 326 8.12 4.33 -6.91
N PRO A 327 7.81 3.21 -7.61
CA PRO A 327 6.88 3.21 -8.73
C PRO A 327 5.50 3.77 -8.36
N ALA A 328 5.00 4.68 -9.18
CA ALA A 328 3.77 5.42 -8.96
C ALA A 328 2.82 5.34 -10.17
N ASN A 329 2.83 4.19 -10.87
CA ASN A 329 2.05 3.84 -12.08
C ASN A 329 2.68 4.16 -13.44
N GLY A 330 2.10 3.55 -14.46
CA GLY A 330 2.47 3.76 -15.85
C GLY A 330 1.72 4.92 -16.50
N CYS A 331 2.43 5.67 -17.34
CA CYS A 331 1.86 6.54 -18.36
C CYS A 331 1.86 5.77 -19.69
N MET A 332 0.68 5.66 -20.30
CA MET A 332 0.47 5.13 -21.64
C MET A 332 0.61 6.22 -22.68
#